data_AF-A0A060C911-F1
#
_entry.id   AF-A0A060C911-F1
#
_cell.length_a   1.000
_cell.length_b   1.000
_cell.length_c   1.000
_cell.angle_alpha   90.00
_cell.angle_beta   90.00
_cell.angle_gamma   90.00
#
_symmetry.space_group_name_H-M   'P 1'
#
loop_
_entity.id
_entity.type
_entity.pdbx_description
1 polymer ?
#
loop_
_entity_poly.entity_id
_entity_poly.type
_entity_poly.pdbx_seq_one_letter_code
_entity_poly.pdbx_strand_id
1 'polypeptide(L)'
;AENKEWDTMNFDYGRTEVQSFLISSALFLLSVFHIDGLRIDAVANMLYLDYGHPDGNWQPNKYGGRENLEAIEFLRKLNTAVFREFPRCAHDC
;
A
#
# COMPACT_ATOMS: atom_id res chain seq x y z
N ALA A 1 1.31 -8.47 10.04
CA ALA A 1 2.72 -8.47 10.46
C ALA A 1 2.98 -7.21 11.27
N GLU A 2 3.62 -7.31 12.42
CA GLU A 2 3.90 -6.16 13.31
C GLU A 2 5.26 -5.55 12.96
N ASN A 3 5.33 -4.23 12.77
CA ASN A 3 6.59 -3.53 12.54
C ASN A 3 7.26 -3.26 13.89
N LYS A 4 8.16 -4.17 14.29
CA LYS A 4 8.84 -4.11 15.59
C LYS A 4 9.79 -2.92 15.76
N GLU A 5 10.23 -2.29 14.68
CA GLU A 5 11.07 -1.08 14.76
C GLU A 5 10.26 0.19 15.05
N TRP A 6 8.97 0.20 14.74
CA TRP A 6 8.11 1.38 14.86
C TRP A 6 6.86 1.17 15.73
N ASP A 7 6.79 0.07 16.49
CA ASP A 7 5.65 -0.30 17.36
C ASP A 7 4.29 -0.11 16.64
N THR A 8 4.25 -0.46 15.35
CA THR A 8 3.09 -0.19 14.48
C THR A 8 2.57 -1.47 13.85
N MET A 9 1.24 -1.58 13.77
CA MET A 9 0.58 -2.68 13.08
C MET A 9 0.57 -2.40 11.58
N ASN A 10 1.15 -3.29 10.77
CA ASN A 10 0.97 -3.21 9.32
C ASN A 10 -0.46 -3.63 8.97
N PHE A 11 -1.08 -2.92 8.02
CA PHE A 11 -2.37 -3.29 7.48
C PHE A 11 -2.33 -4.66 6.79
N ASP A 12 -3.40 -5.42 6.94
CA ASP A 12 -3.59 -6.68 6.24
C ASP A 12 -4.07 -6.41 4.81
N TYR A 13 -3.12 -6.33 3.87
CA TYR A 13 -3.43 -6.13 2.46
C TYR A 13 -4.11 -7.34 1.82
N GLY A 14 -4.12 -8.52 2.43
CA GLY A 14 -4.84 -9.69 1.90
C GLY A 14 -6.35 -9.58 2.07
N ARG A 15 -6.80 -8.78 3.03
CA ARG A 15 -8.21 -8.61 3.33
C ARG A 15 -8.86 -7.56 2.43
N THR A 16 -9.84 -8.00 1.64
CA THR A 16 -10.54 -7.15 0.66
C THR A 16 -11.23 -5.94 1.30
N GLU A 17 -11.76 -6.08 2.51
CA GLU A 17 -12.39 -4.98 3.25
C GLU A 17 -11.37 -3.90 3.64
N VAL A 18 -10.15 -4.29 4.02
CA VAL A 18 -9.06 -3.36 4.35
C VAL A 18 -8.59 -2.64 3.08
N GLN A 19 -8.42 -3.37 1.97
CA GLN A 19 -8.11 -2.75 0.67
C GLN A 19 -9.18 -1.72 0.28
N SER A 20 -10.46 -2.08 0.40
CA SER A 20 -11.58 -1.23 0.02
C SER A 20 -11.67 0.01 0.90
N PHE A 21 -11.42 -0.13 2.20
CA PHE A 21 -11.36 0.99 3.13
C PHE A 21 -10.25 1.97 2.75
N LEU A 22 -9.02 1.48 2.57
CA LEU A 22 -7.87 2.33 2.24
C LEU A 22 -8.04 3.05 0.88
N ILE A 23 -8.53 2.36 -0.14
CA ILE A 23 -8.81 2.95 -1.46
C ILE A 23 -9.92 4.01 -1.34
N SER A 24 -11.00 3.71 -0.61
CA SER A 24 -12.10 4.65 -0.45
C SER A 24 -11.67 5.88 0.35
N SER A 25 -10.82 5.74 1.37
CA SER A 25 -10.25 6.87 2.11
C SER A 25 -9.37 7.75 1.20
N ALA A 26 -8.54 7.14 0.35
CA ALA A 26 -7.72 7.88 -0.61
C ALA A 26 -8.59 8.68 -1.61
N LEU A 27 -9.61 8.03 -2.20
CA LEU A 27 -10.55 8.69 -3.11
C LEU A 27 -11.38 9.77 -2.40
N PHE A 28 -11.76 9.54 -1.14
CA PHE A 28 -12.49 10.52 -0.34
C PHE A 28 -11.66 11.80 -0.13
N LEU A 29 -10.37 11.67 0.17
CA LEU A 29 -9.48 12.82 0.32
C LEU A 29 -9.36 13.62 -0.98
N LEU A 30 -9.18 12.93 -2.12
CA LEU A 30 -9.12 13.56 -3.44
C LEU A 30 -10.44 14.27 -3.80
N SER A 31 -11.58 13.61 -3.53
CA SER A 31 -12.92 14.12 -3.87
C SER A 31 -13.36 15.31 -3.01
N VAL A 32 -13.19 15.20 -1.68
CA VAL A 32 -13.71 16.19 -0.73
C VAL A 32 -12.76 17.38 -0.59
N PHE A 33 -11.47 17.10 -0.44
CA PHE A 33 -10.46 18.14 -0.19
C PHE A 33 -9.80 18.64 -1.47
N HIS A 34 -10.16 18.09 -2.65
CA HIS A 34 -9.65 18.51 -3.95
C HIS A 34 -8.11 18.54 -3.99
N ILE A 35 -7.49 17.53 -3.38
CA ILE A 35 -6.04 17.40 -3.33
C ILE A 35 -5.56 16.89 -4.70
N ASP A 36 -4.47 17.46 -5.22
CA ASP A 36 -3.97 17.13 -6.56
C ASP A 36 -3.12 15.86 -6.62
N GLY A 37 -2.71 15.28 -5.48
CA GLY A 37 -1.92 14.05 -5.47
C GLY A 37 -1.80 13.39 -4.10
N LEU A 38 -1.47 12.10 -4.11
CA LEU A 38 -1.24 11.30 -2.91
C LEU A 38 0.22 10.81 -2.89
N ARG A 39 0.94 11.11 -1.81
CA ARG A 39 2.28 10.56 -1.56
C ARG A 39 2.17 9.45 -0.51
N ILE A 40 2.66 8.26 -0.86
CA ILE A 40 2.76 7.13 0.07
C ILE A 40 4.22 7.04 0.51
N ASP A 41 4.44 7.11 1.83
CA ASP A 41 5.75 6.90 2.43
C ASP A 41 5.95 5.44 2.85
N ALA A 42 7.21 5.02 3.08
CA ALA A 42 7.57 3.67 3.48
C ALA A 42 7.06 2.54 2.55
N VAL A 43 6.96 2.80 1.24
CA VAL A 43 6.53 1.80 0.23
C VAL A 43 7.42 0.54 0.27
N ALA A 44 8.71 0.69 0.59
CA ALA A 44 9.62 -0.45 0.75
C ALA A 44 9.18 -1.39 1.88
N ASN A 45 8.69 -0.86 3.00
CA ASN A 45 8.15 -1.66 4.11
C ASN A 45 6.83 -2.37 3.73
N MET A 46 6.08 -1.83 2.78
CA MET A 46 4.90 -2.50 2.24
C MET A 46 5.28 -3.63 1.28
N LEU A 47 6.27 -3.39 0.41
CA LEU A 47 6.67 -4.28 -0.68
C LEU A 47 7.52 -5.47 -0.23
N TYR A 48 8.28 -5.32 0.85
CA TYR A 48 9.30 -6.30 1.24
C TYR A 48 9.01 -6.87 2.63
N LEU A 49 8.87 -8.19 2.70
CA LEU A 49 8.59 -8.94 3.94
C LEU A 49 9.82 -9.03 4.85
N ASP A 50 11.02 -8.83 4.29
CA ASP A 50 12.30 -8.80 5.01
C ASP A 50 12.67 -7.40 5.52
N TYR A 51 11.84 -6.39 5.26
CA TYR A 51 12.11 -5.02 5.71
C TYR A 51 12.01 -4.92 7.25
N GLY A 52 13.11 -4.55 7.91
CA GLY A 52 13.17 -4.37 9.37
C GLY A 52 13.25 -5.66 10.20
N HIS A 53 13.42 -6.83 9.57
CA HIS A 53 13.60 -8.10 10.28
C HIS A 53 15.02 -8.66 10.11
N PRO A 54 15.75 -8.93 11.21
CA PRO A 54 17.02 -9.64 11.14
C PRO A 54 16.84 -11.06 10.60
N ASP A 55 17.88 -11.58 9.94
CA ASP A 55 17.89 -12.85 9.22
C ASP A 55 17.14 -13.97 9.97
N GLY A 56 16.08 -14.48 9.36
CA GLY A 56 15.33 -15.65 9.83
C GLY A 56 13.95 -15.38 10.45
N ASN A 57 13.53 -14.11 10.63
CA ASN A 57 12.21 -13.79 11.19
C ASN A 57 11.19 -13.26 10.17
N TRP A 58 11.31 -13.67 8.90
CA TRP A 58 10.34 -13.35 7.84
C TRP A 58 9.97 -14.62 7.05
N GLN A 59 8.75 -14.66 6.53
CA GLN A 59 8.25 -15.78 5.74
C GLN A 59 8.26 -15.41 4.24
N PRO A 60 8.77 -16.29 3.36
CA PRO A 60 8.72 -16.03 1.93
C PRO A 60 7.30 -16.08 1.39
N ASN A 61 7.08 -15.37 0.30
CA ASN A 61 5.81 -15.40 -0.42
C ASN A 61 5.57 -16.77 -1.06
N LYS A 62 4.38 -16.98 -1.65
CA LYS A 62 3.99 -18.23 -2.33
C LYS A 62 4.92 -18.68 -3.47
N TYR A 63 5.82 -17.81 -3.94
CA TYR A 63 6.82 -18.08 -4.97
C TYR A 63 8.25 -18.17 -4.43
N GLY A 64 8.45 -18.14 -3.11
CA GLY A 64 9.78 -18.16 -2.49
C GLY A 64 10.51 -16.81 -2.48
N GLY A 65 9.86 -15.73 -2.92
CA GLY A 65 10.41 -14.38 -2.93
C GLY A 65 10.14 -13.61 -1.64
N ARG A 66 10.84 -12.50 -1.47
CA ARG A 66 10.65 -11.56 -0.35
C ARG A 66 9.56 -10.51 -0.58
N GLU A 67 8.94 -10.53 -1.76
CA GLU A 67 7.99 -9.53 -2.18
C GLU A 67 6.59 -9.82 -1.62
N ASN A 68 5.96 -8.82 -1.02
CA ASN A 68 4.58 -8.87 -0.57
C ASN A 68 3.64 -8.65 -1.77
N LEU A 69 3.18 -9.76 -2.35
CA LEU A 69 2.30 -9.76 -3.52
C LEU A 69 0.96 -9.05 -3.26
N GLU A 70 0.46 -9.10 -2.02
CA GLU A 70 -0.81 -8.49 -1.66
C GLU A 70 -0.69 -6.97 -1.60
N ALA A 71 0.43 -6.46 -1.06
CA ALA A 71 0.75 -5.03 -1.08
C ALA A 71 0.96 -4.52 -2.52
N ILE A 72 1.63 -5.29 -3.38
CA ILE A 72 1.82 -4.95 -4.79
C ILE A 72 0.47 -4.82 -5.50
N GLU A 73 -0.40 -5.82 -5.35
CA GLU A 73 -1.72 -5.81 -6.00
C GLU A 73 -2.59 -4.69 -5.43
N PHE A 74 -2.51 -4.40 -4.13
CA PHE A 74 -3.17 -3.25 -3.50
C PHE A 74 -2.72 -1.93 -4.13
N LEU A 75 -1.41 -1.68 -4.25
CA LEU A 75 -0.89 -0.44 -4.85
C LEU A 75 -1.33 -0.30 -6.31
N ARG A 76 -1.36 -1.41 -7.06
CA ARG A 76 -1.85 -1.42 -8.44
C ARG A 76 -3.34 -1.06 -8.52
N LYS A 77 -4.16 -1.62 -7.63
CA LYS A 77 -5.60 -1.30 -7.53
C LYS A 77 -5.83 0.16 -7.12
N LEU A 78 -5.09 0.65 -6.13
CA LEU A 78 -5.17 2.03 -5.65
C LEU A 78 -4.87 3.00 -6.78
N ASN A 79 -3.73 2.82 -7.46
CA ASN A 79 -3.37 3.65 -8.61
C ASN A 79 -4.42 3.58 -9.71
N THR A 80 -4.90 2.38 -10.05
CA THR A 80 -5.94 2.22 -11.09
C THR A 80 -7.23 2.96 -10.71
N ALA A 81 -7.66 2.89 -9.45
CA ALA A 81 -8.86 3.57 -8.97
C ALA A 81 -8.68 5.10 -8.97
N VAL A 82 -7.55 5.59 -8.45
CA VAL A 82 -7.22 7.02 -8.42
C VAL A 82 -7.15 7.60 -9.83
N PHE A 83 -6.42 6.95 -10.75
CA PHE A 83 -6.32 7.42 -12.15
C PHE A 83 -7.64 7.35 -12.91
N ARG A 84 -8.51 6.40 -12.57
CA ARG A 84 -9.83 6.27 -13.19
C ARG A 84 -10.76 7.40 -12.76
N GLU A 85 -10.81 7.73 -11.47
CA GLU A 85 -11.72 8.74 -10.93
C GLU A 85 -11.15 10.16 -11.07
N PHE A 86 -9.82 10.31 -10.97
CA PHE A 86 -9.11 11.60 -11.01
C PHE A 86 -7.96 11.57 -12.04
N PRO A 87 -8.27 11.57 -13.35
CA PRO A 87 -7.26 11.49 -14.41
C PRO A 87 -6.31 12.71 -14.46
N ARG A 88 -6.64 13.81 -13.76
CA ARG A 88 -5.80 15.02 -13.70
C ARG A 88 -4.69 14.96 -12.63
N CYS A 89 -4.78 14.07 -11.64
CA CYS A 89 -3.86 14.01 -10.50
C CYS A 89 -2.39 13.61 -10.80
N ALA A 90 -2.05 13.24 -12.05
CA ALA A 90 -0.64 13.05 -12.43
C ALA A 90 -0.26 13.67 -13.77
N HIS A 91 -1.17 14.41 -14.42
CA HIS A 91 -0.89 14.97 -15.74
C HIS A 91 -0.16 16.32 -15.66
N ASP A 92 -0.04 16.91 -14.46
CA ASP A 92 0.57 18.23 -14.23
C ASP A 92 1.76 18.21 -13.23
N CYS A 93 2.45 17.07 -13.09
CA CYS A 93 3.73 16.98 -12.36
C CYS A 93 4.93 16.93 -13.30
#